data_AF-A0A2G9HV40-F1
#
_entry.id   AF-A0A2G9HV40-F1
#
_cell.length_a   1.000
_cell.length_b   1.000
_cell.length_c   1.000
_cell.angle_alpha   90.00
_cell.angle_beta   90.00
_cell.angle_gamma   90.00
#
_symmetry.space_group_name_H-M   'P 1'
#
loop_
_entity.id
_entity.type
_entity.pdbx_description
1 polymer ?
#
loop_
_entity_poly.entity_id
_entity_poly.type
_entity_poly.pdbx_seq_one_letter_code
_entity_poly.pdbx_strand_id
1 'polypeptide(L)'
;MRLCLEGSKQNRLSIHLQHLASLPKILQPYWDTHVAIGAPKWQGPEEQDSRWFEPVKWKKFSHVSTAPIENPETFIGDLTGVYIVTGAQLGVWDFGSRNVLHMKLLYSRLPGCTIRRSLWDHAPGEKPKKQGNSQDDSCSSSGEDYSGNKLAKFVDMSEMSKGPQDPPGHWLVTGGKLGVEKGRIVLRVKYSLLNY
;
A
#
# COMPACT_ATOMS: atom_id res chain seq x y z
N MET A 1 -2.99 4.26 2.62
CA MET A 1 -2.54 4.27 1.21
C MET A 1 -3.62 3.56 0.41
N ARG A 2 -3.97 4.04 -0.80
CA ARG A 2 -5.07 3.46 -1.58
C ARG A 2 -4.87 3.63 -3.09
N LEU A 3 -5.51 2.78 -3.87
CA LEU A 3 -5.62 2.95 -5.32
C LEU A 3 -6.85 3.80 -5.64
N CYS A 4 -6.73 4.65 -6.65
CA CYS A 4 -7.79 5.55 -7.09
C CYS A 4 -7.92 5.51 -8.63
N LEU A 5 -9.10 5.84 -9.13
CA LEU A 5 -9.33 6.11 -10.54
C LEU A 5 -9.60 7.60 -10.76
N GLU A 6 -8.68 8.27 -11.42
CA GLU A 6 -8.70 9.71 -11.65
C GLU A 6 -9.11 10.10 -13.09
N GLY A 7 -9.39 11.39 -13.24
CA GLY A 7 -9.81 12.02 -14.49
C GLY A 7 -11.33 12.03 -14.67
N SER A 8 -11.81 12.87 -15.58
CA SER A 8 -13.24 13.03 -15.88
C SER A 8 -13.93 11.73 -16.33
N LYS A 9 -13.15 10.75 -16.80
CA LYS A 9 -13.62 9.42 -17.24
C LYS A 9 -13.21 8.28 -16.29
N GLN A 10 -12.65 8.58 -15.12
CA GLN A 10 -12.12 7.60 -14.15
C GLN A 10 -11.28 6.49 -14.82
N ASN A 11 -10.37 6.90 -15.70
CA ASN A 11 -9.62 5.99 -16.58
C ASN A 11 -8.10 6.05 -16.41
N ARG A 12 -7.65 6.73 -15.35
CA ARG A 12 -6.26 6.80 -14.92
C ARG A 12 -6.14 6.14 -13.56
N LEU A 13 -5.41 5.05 -13.48
CA LEU A 13 -5.08 4.43 -12.21
C LEU A 13 -4.02 5.27 -11.51
N SER A 14 -4.28 5.68 -10.27
CA SER A 14 -3.34 6.40 -9.42
C SER A 14 -3.20 5.73 -8.06
N ILE A 15 -2.15 6.09 -7.35
CA ILE A 15 -1.87 5.65 -5.98
C ILE A 15 -1.82 6.87 -5.09
N HIS A 16 -2.61 6.87 -4.01
CA HIS A 16 -2.66 7.94 -3.03
C HIS A 16 -1.96 7.51 -1.75
N LEU A 17 -0.99 8.32 -1.33
CA LEU A 17 -0.35 8.20 -0.04
C LEU A 17 -0.91 9.29 0.88
N GLN A 18 -1.44 8.88 2.03
CA GLN A 18 -1.87 9.84 3.03
C GLN A 18 -0.64 10.26 3.83
N HIS A 19 -0.27 11.54 3.72
CA HIS A 19 0.77 12.16 4.52
C HIS A 19 0.16 12.87 5.71
N LEU A 20 0.90 12.92 6.81
CA LEU A 20 0.55 13.77 7.94
C LEU A 20 0.89 15.21 7.57
N ALA A 21 -0.08 16.11 7.75
CA ALA A 21 0.10 17.55 7.45
C ALA A 21 1.18 18.21 8.31
N SER A 22 1.53 17.61 9.45
CA SER A 22 2.61 18.02 10.33
C SER A 22 3.37 16.81 10.85
N LEU A 23 4.66 16.98 11.16
CA LEU A 23 5.49 15.93 11.75
C LEU A 23 5.02 15.67 13.20
N PRO A 24 4.60 14.44 13.54
CA PRO A 24 4.23 14.09 14.92
C PRO A 24 5.37 14.34 15.90
N LYS A 25 5.04 14.82 17.10
CA LYS A 25 6.01 15.07 18.18
C LYS A 25 6.89 13.85 18.49
N ILE A 26 6.32 12.65 18.43
CA ILE A 26 7.06 11.39 18.64
C ILE A 26 8.14 11.13 17.59
N LEU A 27 8.00 11.69 16.38
CA LEU A 27 8.96 11.55 15.29
C LEU A 27 9.97 12.70 15.19
N GLN A 28 9.73 13.83 15.89
CA GLN A 28 10.62 15.00 15.85
C GLN A 28 12.08 14.66 16.16
N PRO A 29 12.42 13.87 17.20
CA PRO A 29 13.83 13.57 17.52
C PRO A 29 14.57 12.79 16.41
N TYR A 30 13.83 12.17 15.49
CA TYR A 30 14.36 11.23 14.50
C TYR A 30 14.19 11.72 13.05
N TRP A 31 13.38 12.76 12.81
CA TRP A 31 13.03 13.24 11.48
C TRP A 31 12.93 14.76 11.38
N ASP A 32 13.22 15.51 12.43
CA ASP A 32 13.25 16.97 12.31
C ASP A 32 14.34 17.43 11.32
N THR A 33 14.25 18.68 10.86
CA THR A 33 15.11 19.32 9.85
C THR A 33 16.61 19.15 10.14
N HIS A 34 16.99 19.06 11.41
CA HIS A 34 18.37 18.92 11.86
C HIS A 34 18.88 17.47 11.90
N VAL A 35 18.00 16.48 11.70
CA VAL A 35 18.34 15.06 11.76
C VAL A 35 18.79 14.58 10.39
N ALA A 36 20.03 14.12 10.27
CA ALA A 36 20.57 13.57 9.04
C ALA A 36 19.98 12.17 8.75
N ILE A 37 18.88 12.13 7.97
CA ILE A 37 18.22 10.88 7.56
C ILE A 37 18.71 10.34 6.20
N GLY A 38 19.56 11.10 5.50
CA GLY A 38 20.06 10.73 4.17
C GLY A 38 19.01 10.91 3.05
N ALA A 39 19.43 10.62 1.82
CA ALA A 39 18.55 10.74 0.66
C ALA A 39 17.51 9.60 0.62
N PRO A 40 16.25 9.89 0.29
CA PRO A 40 15.24 8.86 0.15
C PRO A 40 15.54 7.98 -1.07
N LYS A 41 15.29 6.66 -0.96
CA LYS A 41 15.62 5.67 -1.98
C LYS A 41 14.35 5.07 -2.57
N TRP A 42 14.24 5.07 -3.90
CA TRP A 42 13.19 4.32 -4.59
C TRP A 42 13.53 2.83 -4.61
N GLN A 43 12.56 2.00 -4.24
CA GLN A 43 12.64 0.55 -4.34
C GLN A 43 11.42 0.01 -5.06
N GLY A 44 11.62 -1.07 -5.82
CA GLY A 44 10.56 -1.71 -6.58
C GLY A 44 10.92 -3.15 -6.91
N PRO A 45 9.99 -3.89 -7.51
CA PRO A 45 10.22 -5.25 -7.95
C PRO A 45 11.30 -5.29 -9.04
N GLU A 46 12.01 -6.41 -9.12
CA GLU A 46 12.94 -6.69 -10.20
C GLU A 46 12.17 -7.00 -11.49
N GLU A 47 12.55 -6.34 -12.60
CA GLU A 47 11.84 -6.40 -13.88
C GLU A 47 11.83 -7.80 -14.51
N GLN A 48 12.82 -8.63 -14.18
CA GLN A 48 12.99 -9.96 -14.77
C GLN A 48 12.33 -11.10 -13.96
N ASP A 49 11.88 -10.84 -12.73
CA ASP A 49 11.28 -11.89 -11.88
C ASP A 49 9.80 -12.13 -12.23
N SER A 50 9.59 -12.79 -13.36
CA SER A 50 8.26 -13.12 -13.88
C SER A 50 7.44 -14.05 -13.00
N ARG A 51 8.04 -14.67 -11.95
CA ARG A 51 7.31 -15.50 -10.98
C ARG A 51 6.25 -14.72 -10.21
N TRP A 52 6.41 -13.41 -10.12
CA TRP A 52 5.47 -12.52 -9.43
C TRP A 52 4.41 -11.91 -10.36
N PHE A 53 4.39 -12.27 -11.64
CA PHE A 53 3.47 -11.65 -12.60
C PHE A 53 2.13 -12.39 -12.60
N GLU A 54 1.11 -11.75 -12.04
CA GLU A 54 -0.25 -12.28 -12.04
C GLU A 54 -1.07 -11.67 -13.18
N PRO A 55 -1.81 -12.48 -13.96
CA PRO A 55 -2.61 -11.99 -15.07
C PRO A 55 -3.84 -11.21 -14.58
N VAL A 56 -4.22 -10.14 -15.30
CA VAL A 56 -5.42 -9.34 -15.01
C VAL A 56 -6.28 -9.18 -16.26
N LYS A 57 -7.62 -9.18 -16.09
CA LYS A 57 -8.58 -9.04 -17.20
C LYS A 57 -8.80 -7.58 -17.62
N TRP A 58 -7.72 -6.80 -17.78
CA TRP A 58 -7.79 -5.39 -18.17
C TRP A 58 -7.14 -5.16 -19.55
N LYS A 59 -7.80 -4.43 -20.45
CA LYS A 59 -7.27 -4.06 -21.78
C LYS A 59 -5.93 -3.30 -21.79
N LYS A 60 -5.57 -2.55 -20.73
CA LYS A 60 -4.34 -1.73 -20.71
C LYS A 60 -3.12 -2.51 -20.19
N PHE A 61 -3.32 -3.40 -19.22
CA PHE A 61 -2.26 -4.17 -18.59
C PHE A 61 -2.65 -5.65 -18.64
N SER A 62 -1.73 -6.47 -19.11
CA SER A 62 -1.93 -7.92 -19.18
C SER A 62 -1.66 -8.60 -17.84
N HIS A 63 -0.70 -8.07 -17.07
CA HIS A 63 -0.26 -8.61 -15.79
C HIS A 63 -0.02 -7.51 -14.77
N VAL A 64 0.07 -7.90 -13.51
CA VAL A 64 0.43 -7.08 -12.36
C VAL A 64 1.60 -7.76 -11.66
N SER A 65 2.67 -7.02 -11.36
CA SER A 65 3.75 -7.50 -10.51
C SER A 65 3.30 -7.49 -9.05
N THR A 66 3.28 -8.68 -8.45
CA THR A 66 2.83 -8.90 -7.07
C THR A 66 3.99 -9.07 -6.08
N ALA A 67 5.22 -8.79 -6.53
CA ALA A 67 6.39 -8.95 -5.69
C ALA A 67 6.31 -8.00 -4.47
N PRO A 68 6.60 -8.49 -3.26
CA PRO A 68 6.65 -7.64 -2.08
C PRO A 68 7.76 -6.60 -2.20
N ILE A 69 7.42 -5.33 -1.96
CA ILE A 69 8.37 -4.23 -1.89
C ILE A 69 8.56 -3.91 -0.42
N GLU A 70 9.69 -4.34 0.12
CA GLU A 70 10.14 -4.08 1.49
C GLU A 70 11.62 -3.72 1.45
N ASN A 71 12.09 -2.92 2.41
CA ASN A 71 13.51 -2.60 2.48
C ASN A 71 14.30 -3.69 3.26
N PRO A 72 15.21 -4.45 2.60
CA PRO A 72 16.00 -5.49 3.25
C PRO A 72 17.11 -4.95 4.17
N GLU A 73 17.42 -3.64 4.14
CA GLU A 73 18.47 -3.00 4.95
C GLU A 73 18.14 -2.91 6.46
N THR A 74 17.42 -3.88 7.03
CA THR A 74 17.08 -3.91 8.46
C THR A 74 18.17 -4.53 9.34
N PHE A 75 19.26 -5.10 8.78
CA PHE A 75 20.18 -5.94 9.56
C PHE A 75 21.70 -5.84 9.26
N ILE A 76 22.18 -4.96 8.36
CA ILE A 76 23.61 -4.95 7.99
C ILE A 76 24.31 -3.65 8.42
N GLY A 77 25.05 -3.73 9.53
CA GLY A 77 26.17 -2.84 9.91
C GLY A 77 25.81 -1.50 10.55
N ASP A 78 26.32 -1.25 11.76
CA ASP A 78 26.58 -0.02 12.55
C ASP A 78 25.68 1.23 12.45
N LEU A 79 24.60 1.20 11.68
CA LEU A 79 23.71 2.30 11.37
C LEU A 79 22.27 1.87 11.70
N THR A 80 21.97 1.78 12.98
CA THR A 80 20.65 1.48 13.51
C THR A 80 19.60 2.46 12.94
N GLY A 81 18.50 1.92 12.43
CA GLY A 81 17.39 2.70 11.92
C GLY A 81 16.38 1.87 11.14
N VAL A 82 15.16 2.38 11.03
CA VAL A 82 14.08 1.78 10.25
C VAL A 82 13.86 2.60 9.00
N TYR A 83 13.45 1.96 7.91
CA TYR A 83 13.00 2.66 6.72
C TYR A 83 11.48 2.61 6.63
N ILE A 84 10.88 3.77 6.40
CA ILE A 84 9.43 3.91 6.24
C ILE A 84 9.12 4.43 4.83
N VAL A 85 7.93 4.12 4.36
CA VAL A 85 7.44 4.53 3.04
C VAL A 85 6.93 5.96 3.11
N THR A 86 7.52 6.82 2.28
CA THR A 86 7.22 8.25 2.17
C THR A 86 6.79 8.67 0.77
N GLY A 87 6.63 7.70 -0.13
CA GLY A 87 6.14 7.96 -1.47
C GLY A 87 5.82 6.65 -2.17
N ALA A 88 4.99 6.74 -3.20
CA ALA A 88 4.61 5.60 -4.01
C ALA A 88 4.40 6.04 -5.45
N GLN A 89 4.76 5.17 -6.39
CA GLN A 89 4.63 5.41 -7.82
C GLN A 89 4.15 4.13 -8.50
N LEU A 90 3.28 4.28 -9.50
CA LEU A 90 2.91 3.21 -10.41
C LEU A 90 3.68 3.38 -11.72
N GLY A 91 4.16 2.27 -12.26
CA GLY A 91 4.82 2.20 -13.56
C GLY A 91 4.35 0.99 -14.35
N VAL A 92 4.72 0.96 -15.63
CA VAL A 92 4.31 -0.09 -16.55
C VAL A 92 5.56 -0.55 -17.28
N TRP A 93 5.88 -1.82 -17.14
CA TRP A 93 6.89 -2.47 -17.97
C TRP A 93 6.24 -2.97 -19.26
N ASP A 94 6.94 -2.77 -20.37
CA ASP A 94 6.51 -3.21 -21.70
C ASP A 94 7.43 -4.33 -22.18
N PHE A 95 6.87 -5.54 -22.27
CA PHE A 95 7.53 -6.72 -22.83
C PHE A 95 6.90 -7.10 -24.19
N GLY A 96 6.42 -6.12 -24.94
CA GLY A 96 5.81 -6.25 -26.28
C GLY A 96 4.41 -6.85 -26.23
N SER A 97 4.31 -8.15 -25.94
CA SER A 97 3.02 -8.85 -25.80
C SER A 97 2.43 -8.75 -24.38
N ARG A 98 3.24 -8.33 -23.41
CA ARG A 98 2.86 -8.21 -22.01
C ARG A 98 3.18 -6.83 -21.47
N ASN A 99 2.13 -6.08 -21.15
CA ASN A 99 2.24 -4.90 -20.30
C ASN A 99 2.04 -5.32 -18.85
N VAL A 100 3.02 -5.04 -17.99
CA VAL A 100 3.02 -5.43 -16.58
C VAL A 100 2.96 -4.17 -15.71
N LEU A 101 1.87 -4.01 -14.96
CA LEU A 101 1.76 -2.95 -13.97
C LEU A 101 2.68 -3.28 -12.79
N HIS A 102 3.54 -2.35 -12.40
CA HIS A 102 4.37 -2.49 -11.21
C HIS A 102 4.24 -1.27 -10.30
N MET A 103 4.58 -1.43 -9.03
CA MET A 103 4.63 -0.36 -8.04
C MET A 103 6.08 -0.12 -7.64
N LYS A 104 6.43 1.12 -7.29
CA LYS A 104 7.66 1.49 -6.60
C LYS A 104 7.30 2.26 -5.34
N LEU A 105 8.06 2.06 -4.27
CA LEU A 105 7.91 2.77 -3.01
C LEU A 105 9.17 3.59 -2.74
N LEU A 106 8.98 4.82 -2.27
CA LEU A 106 10.06 5.68 -1.81
C LEU A 106 10.24 5.44 -0.32
N TYR A 107 11.47 5.10 0.07
CA TYR A 107 11.83 4.88 1.46
C TYR A 107 12.68 6.01 1.99
N SER A 108 12.34 6.48 3.18
CA SER A 108 13.18 7.41 3.96
C SER A 108 13.57 6.74 5.27
N ARG A 109 14.78 7.05 5.75
CA ARG A 109 15.32 6.48 6.97
C ARG A 109 14.79 7.21 8.20
N LEU A 110 14.56 6.44 9.25
CA LEU A 110 14.25 6.88 10.60
C LEU A 110 15.36 6.32 11.53
N PRO A 111 16.42 7.09 11.82
CA PRO A 111 17.54 6.63 12.65
C PRO A 111 17.09 6.35 14.09
N GLY A 112 17.84 5.53 14.82
CA GLY A 112 17.61 5.26 16.25
C GLY A 112 16.37 4.41 16.57
N CYS A 113 15.43 4.27 15.63
CA CYS A 113 14.25 3.44 15.80
C CYS A 113 14.53 1.97 15.45
N THR A 114 13.70 1.06 15.97
CA THR A 114 13.68 -0.37 15.59
C THR A 114 12.26 -0.86 15.33
N ILE A 115 12.10 -1.91 14.52
CA ILE A 115 10.78 -2.53 14.28
C ILE A 115 10.45 -3.46 15.45
N ARG A 116 9.35 -3.20 16.16
CA ARG A 116 8.80 -4.10 17.18
C ARG A 116 8.02 -5.25 16.58
N ARG A 117 7.15 -4.91 15.63
CA ARG A 117 6.18 -5.82 15.03
C ARG A 117 5.80 -5.30 13.65
N SER A 118 5.70 -6.21 12.69
CA SER A 118 5.15 -5.91 11.37
C SER A 118 3.96 -6.80 11.07
N LEU A 119 2.99 -6.26 10.34
CA LEU A 119 1.79 -6.95 9.90
C LEU A 119 1.46 -6.54 8.47
N TRP A 120 1.16 -7.53 7.64
CA TRP A 120 0.51 -7.29 6.37
C TRP A 120 -0.99 -7.09 6.60
N ASP A 121 -1.60 -6.28 5.73
CA ASP A 121 -3.05 -6.16 5.73
C ASP A 121 -3.69 -7.45 5.28
N HIS A 122 -4.38 -8.10 6.21
CA HIS A 122 -5.35 -9.12 5.87
C HIS A 122 -6.52 -8.43 5.15
N ALA A 123 -6.99 -9.04 4.06
CA ALA A 123 -8.15 -8.57 3.30
C ALA A 123 -9.35 -8.26 4.21
N PRO A 124 -10.19 -7.26 3.89
CA PRO A 124 -11.56 -7.24 4.38
C PRO A 124 -12.30 -8.42 3.75
N GLY A 125 -12.14 -9.59 4.37
CA GLY A 125 -12.63 -10.88 3.88
C GLY A 125 -12.72 -11.93 4.98
N GLU A 126 -11.93 -11.79 6.05
CA GLU A 126 -12.21 -12.49 7.30
C GLU A 126 -13.16 -11.63 8.14
N LYS A 127 -14.43 -12.04 8.17
CA LYS A 127 -15.40 -11.47 9.10
C LYS A 127 -14.77 -11.51 10.50
N PRO A 128 -14.76 -10.42 11.28
CA PRO A 128 -14.44 -10.54 12.69
C PRO A 128 -15.40 -11.56 13.29
N LYS A 129 -14.89 -12.55 14.03
CA LYS A 129 -15.71 -13.47 14.82
C LYS A 129 -16.52 -12.64 15.82
N LYS A 130 -17.70 -12.18 15.42
CA LYS A 130 -18.72 -11.65 16.33
C LYS A 130 -19.31 -12.84 17.06
N GLN A 131 -19.00 -12.95 18.35
CA GLN A 131 -19.87 -13.64 19.29
C GLN A 131 -21.18 -12.85 19.43
N GLY A 132 -22.31 -13.56 19.35
CA GLY A 132 -23.57 -13.16 19.98
C GLY A 132 -24.58 -12.37 19.13
N ASN A 133 -25.64 -13.08 18.71
CA ASN A 133 -27.02 -12.68 18.38
C ASN A 133 -27.41 -11.19 18.35
N SER A 134 -28.01 -10.76 17.23
CA SER A 134 -29.46 -10.50 17.12
C SER A 134 -29.87 -10.11 15.69
N GLN A 135 -31.11 -10.49 15.35
CA GLN A 135 -31.83 -10.36 14.10
C GLN A 135 -32.19 -8.91 13.70
N ASP A 136 -32.42 -8.76 12.39
CA ASP A 136 -33.23 -7.77 11.66
C ASP A 136 -32.73 -6.31 11.61
N ASP A 137 -32.37 -5.79 10.43
CA ASP A 137 -33.34 -5.19 9.50
C ASP A 137 -32.70 -4.60 8.24
N SER A 138 -33.51 -4.56 7.19
CA SER A 138 -33.17 -4.26 5.80
C SER A 138 -32.90 -2.78 5.55
N CYS A 139 -31.88 -2.43 4.76
CA CYS A 139 -31.85 -1.12 4.08
C CYS A 139 -31.19 -1.22 2.70
N SER A 140 -32.07 -1.23 1.71
CA SER A 140 -31.98 -0.82 0.31
C SER A 140 -30.60 -0.50 -0.28
N SER A 141 -30.24 -1.33 -1.27
CA SER A 141 -29.44 -0.92 -2.41
C SER A 141 -30.04 0.33 -3.08
N SER A 142 -29.49 1.51 -2.78
CA SER A 142 -29.65 2.68 -3.62
C SER A 142 -28.78 2.47 -4.86
N GLY A 143 -29.38 1.85 -5.87
CA GLY A 143 -28.83 1.80 -7.22
C GLY A 143 -28.76 3.21 -7.77
N GLU A 144 -27.60 3.84 -7.64
CA GLU A 144 -27.21 4.96 -8.49
C GLU A 144 -26.58 4.39 -9.76
N ASP A 145 -27.12 4.78 -10.91
CA ASP A 145 -26.70 4.37 -12.24
C ASP A 145 -25.20 4.63 -12.50
N TYR A 146 -24.37 3.59 -12.36
CA TYR A 146 -22.99 3.58 -12.87
C TYR A 146 -22.95 3.32 -14.38
N SER A 147 -23.72 4.07 -15.17
CA SER A 147 -23.53 4.14 -16.62
C SER A 147 -22.31 5.03 -16.94
N GLY A 148 -21.10 4.55 -16.65
CA GLY A 148 -19.87 5.28 -17.02
C GLY A 148 -18.54 4.57 -16.78
N ASN A 149 -18.34 3.91 -15.63
CA ASN A 149 -16.99 3.57 -15.19
C ASN A 149 -16.69 2.07 -15.27
N LYS A 150 -16.49 1.58 -16.50
CA LYS A 150 -16.11 0.17 -16.81
C LYS A 150 -14.83 -0.31 -16.11
N LEU A 151 -14.07 0.58 -15.46
CA LEU A 151 -12.76 0.29 -14.87
C LEU A 151 -12.79 0.08 -13.36
N ALA A 152 -13.79 0.61 -12.65
CA ALA A 152 -13.93 0.42 -11.20
C ALA A 152 -14.09 -1.06 -10.80
N LYS A 153 -14.64 -1.89 -11.71
CA LYS A 153 -14.73 -3.34 -11.51
C LYS A 153 -13.39 -4.08 -11.53
N PHE A 154 -12.30 -3.43 -11.94
CA PHE A 154 -10.96 -4.03 -12.02
C PHE A 154 -10.01 -3.53 -10.92
N VAL A 155 -10.43 -2.58 -10.08
CA VAL A 155 -9.57 -1.99 -9.05
C VAL A 155 -10.31 -1.99 -7.74
N ASP A 156 -9.67 -2.52 -6.71
CA ASP A 156 -10.10 -2.31 -5.35
C ASP A 156 -9.56 -0.97 -4.84
N MET A 157 -10.48 -0.03 -4.63
CA MET A 157 -10.17 1.32 -4.14
C MET A 157 -10.32 1.44 -2.62
N SER A 158 -10.51 0.32 -1.91
CA SER A 158 -10.59 0.32 -0.45
C SER A 158 -9.32 0.92 0.15
N GLU A 159 -9.52 1.81 1.11
CA GLU A 159 -8.42 2.42 1.83
C GLU A 159 -7.92 1.48 2.90
N MET A 160 -6.64 1.10 2.77
CA MET A 160 -5.93 0.43 3.84
C MET A 160 -5.38 1.49 4.78
N SER A 161 -5.85 1.46 6.02
CA SER A 161 -5.34 2.28 7.11
C SER A 161 -5.27 1.47 8.39
N LYS A 162 -4.19 1.66 9.15
CA LYS A 162 -4.11 1.33 10.57
C LYS A 162 -3.81 2.63 11.32
N GLY A 163 -4.65 2.95 12.29
CA GLY A 163 -4.68 4.27 12.92
C GLY A 163 -4.61 4.24 14.44
N PRO A 164 -4.85 5.39 15.09
CA PRO A 164 -4.93 5.51 16.55
C PRO A 164 -5.92 4.56 17.21
N GLN A 165 -6.96 4.17 16.49
CA GLN A 165 -7.97 3.21 16.91
C GLN A 165 -7.46 1.75 16.95
N ASP A 166 -6.34 1.45 16.30
CA ASP A 166 -5.76 0.11 16.24
C ASP A 166 -4.64 -0.01 17.28
N PRO A 167 -4.81 -0.80 18.36
CA PRO A 167 -3.79 -0.94 19.39
C PRO A 167 -2.42 -1.32 18.79
N PRO A 168 -1.32 -0.63 19.14
CA PRO A 168 -1.16 0.32 20.25
C PRO A 168 -1.34 1.81 19.90
N GLY A 169 -1.98 2.13 18.77
CA GLY A 169 -2.38 3.50 18.42
C GLY A 169 -1.43 4.28 17.51
N HIS A 170 -0.37 3.65 17.00
CA HIS A 170 0.45 4.22 15.92
C HIS A 170 1.08 3.13 15.06
N TRP A 171 1.05 3.32 13.74
CA TRP A 171 1.57 2.39 12.74
C TRP A 171 2.18 3.18 11.60
N LEU A 172 3.33 2.73 11.12
CA LEU A 172 3.99 3.31 9.96
C LEU A 172 4.01 2.30 8.82
N VAL A 173 3.88 2.80 7.60
CA VAL A 173 3.99 1.96 6.41
C VAL A 173 5.47 1.66 6.17
N THR A 174 5.83 0.38 6.13
CA THR A 174 7.22 -0.08 5.88
C THR A 174 7.35 -0.99 4.68
N GLY A 175 6.26 -1.18 3.93
CA GLY A 175 6.27 -1.97 2.72
C GLY A 175 4.90 -2.02 2.07
N GLY A 176 4.85 -2.62 0.89
CA GLY A 176 3.62 -2.80 0.15
C GLY A 176 3.79 -3.66 -1.09
N LYS A 177 2.67 -4.09 -1.65
CA LYS A 177 2.64 -4.80 -2.94
C LYS A 177 1.30 -4.60 -3.63
N LEU A 178 1.30 -4.82 -4.94
CA LEU A 178 0.05 -5.04 -5.67
C LEU A 178 -0.33 -6.53 -5.57
N GLY A 179 -1.60 -6.84 -5.81
CA GLY A 179 -2.11 -8.21 -5.90
C GLY A 179 -3.29 -8.30 -6.86
N VAL A 180 -3.69 -9.51 -7.22
CA VAL A 180 -4.91 -9.75 -8.00
C VAL A 180 -5.88 -10.63 -7.20
N GLU A 181 -7.02 -10.06 -6.80
CA GLU A 181 -8.06 -10.78 -6.05
C GLU A 181 -9.39 -10.74 -6.78
N LYS A 182 -9.93 -11.92 -7.11
CA LYS A 182 -11.19 -12.06 -7.88
C LYS A 182 -11.17 -11.23 -9.18
N GLY A 183 -10.00 -11.11 -9.81
CA GLY A 183 -9.79 -10.33 -11.04
C GLY A 183 -9.67 -8.81 -10.85
N ARG A 184 -9.60 -8.33 -9.60
CA ARG A 184 -9.35 -6.92 -9.26
C ARG A 184 -7.92 -6.72 -8.79
N ILE A 185 -7.33 -5.61 -9.21
CA ILE A 185 -6.04 -5.13 -8.69
C ILE A 185 -6.27 -4.59 -7.28
N VAL A 186 -5.56 -5.15 -6.32
CA VAL A 186 -5.61 -4.74 -4.91
C VAL A 186 -4.26 -4.17 -4.49
N LEU A 187 -4.28 -3.26 -3.53
CA LEU A 187 -3.08 -2.80 -2.83
C LEU A 187 -3.03 -3.47 -1.45
N ARG A 188 -1.87 -4.03 -1.12
CA ARG A 188 -1.56 -4.60 0.19
C ARG A 188 -0.46 -3.77 0.82
N VAL A 189 -0.66 -3.33 2.06
CA VAL A 189 0.31 -2.52 2.78
C VAL A 189 0.87 -3.33 3.95
N LYS A 190 2.15 -3.11 4.26
CA LYS A 190 2.80 -3.63 5.46
C LYS A 190 2.93 -2.50 6.45
N TYR A 191 2.29 -2.68 7.60
CA TYR A 191 2.38 -1.76 8.73
C TYR A 191 3.35 -2.30 9.76
N SER A 192 4.21 -1.42 10.26
CA SER A 192 5.10 -1.73 11.36
C SER A 192 4.90 -0.78 12.54
N LEU A 193 4.98 -1.36 13.72
CA LEU A 193 5.08 -0.67 14.98
C LEU A 193 6.56 -0.47 15.30
N LEU A 194 6.95 0.75 15.65
CA LEU A 194 8.33 1.07 15.96
C LEU A 194 8.56 1.18 17.47
N ASN A 195 9.79 0.90 17.90
CA ASN A 195 10.37 1.45 19.12
C ASN A 195 11.10 2.71 18.71
N TYR A 196 10.77 3.82 19.36
CA TYR A 196 11.48 5.09 19.27
C TYR A 196 12.60 5.14 20.30
#